data_AF-A0A939VMF6-F1
#
_entry.id   AF-A0A939VMF6-F1
#
_cell.length_a   1.000
_cell.length_b   1.000
_cell.length_c   1.000
_cell.angle_alpha   90.00
_cell.angle_beta   90.00
_cell.angle_gamma   90.00
#
_symmetry.space_group_name_H-M   'P 1'
#
loop_
_entity.id
_entity.type
_entity.pdbx_description
1 polymer ?
#
loop_
_entity_poly.entity_id
_entity_poly.type
_entity_poly.pdbx_seq_one_letter_code
_entity_poly.pdbx_strand_id
1 'polypeptide(L)'
;MTKEEFLRTLKAELEKQSISNIESMIEYYDEMICDRMEDGMSEEAAVESMDSIPEIVHEAVLDKSVPALVKERVKKSRENAEKSGWGWLWITLAIIGFPIWLPLILTAVILAFTFFIVFWVLVATLFIILLAFGISGIACLISIVPALIYSGIPTAIASVGAGLALVGLTVLIWKPCVAFVKGAGGLFGEIIASIKRRIFG
;
A
#
# COMPACT_ATOMS: atom_id res chain seq x y z
N MET A 1 -16.44 47.07 18.13
CA MET A 1 -15.53 46.70 19.25
C MET A 1 -14.24 47.48 19.03
N THR A 2 -13.61 47.96 20.09
CA THR A 2 -12.31 48.65 19.95
C THR A 2 -11.19 47.64 19.72
N LYS A 3 -10.05 48.07 19.18
CA LYS A 3 -8.84 47.27 18.96
C LYS A 3 -8.39 46.61 20.27
N GLU A 4 -8.36 47.39 21.35
CA GLU A 4 -7.98 46.89 22.68
C GLU A 4 -8.93 45.81 23.20
N GLU A 5 -10.24 45.96 22.95
CA GLU A 5 -11.24 44.96 23.33
C GLU A 5 -11.10 43.66 22.54
N PHE A 6 -10.81 43.75 21.25
CA PHE A 6 -10.58 42.59 20.37
C PHE A 6 -9.36 41.79 20.80
N LEU A 7 -8.20 42.44 20.95
CA LEU A 7 -6.95 41.77 21.32
C LEU A 7 -7.02 41.16 22.72
N ARG A 8 -7.66 41.83 23.66
CA ARG A 8 -7.88 41.30 25.02
C ARG A 8 -8.76 40.04 24.99
N THR A 9 -9.82 40.04 24.19
CA THR A 9 -10.75 38.91 24.07
C THR A 9 -10.08 37.74 23.35
N LEU A 10 -9.33 38.00 22.28
CA LEU A 10 -8.54 37.02 21.56
C LEU A 10 -7.48 36.37 22.48
N LYS A 11 -6.78 37.18 23.28
CA LYS A 11 -5.78 36.70 24.25
C LYS A 11 -6.40 35.76 25.28
N ALA A 12 -7.52 36.16 25.88
CA ALA A 12 -8.22 35.33 26.87
C ALA A 12 -8.66 33.97 26.30
N GLU A 13 -9.14 33.94 25.05
CA GLU A 13 -9.63 32.70 24.45
C GLU A 13 -8.50 31.79 23.94
N LEU A 14 -7.36 32.36 23.52
CA LEU A 14 -6.12 31.62 23.24
C LEU A 14 -5.48 31.05 24.52
N GLU A 15 -5.51 31.79 25.63
CA GLU A 15 -5.04 31.32 26.95
C GLU A 15 -5.87 30.13 27.44
N LYS A 16 -7.19 30.19 27.28
CA LYS A 16 -8.12 29.10 27.62
C LYS A 16 -7.84 27.81 26.84
N GLN A 17 -7.31 27.92 25.61
CA GLN A 17 -6.89 26.78 24.77
C GLN A 17 -5.39 26.41 24.95
N SER A 18 -4.71 27.02 25.92
CA SER A 18 -3.29 26.77 26.28
C SER A 18 -2.31 26.93 25.11
N ILE A 19 -2.59 27.81 24.15
CA ILE A 19 -1.72 28.05 22.98
C ILE A 19 -0.34 28.55 23.44
N SER A 20 0.76 28.14 22.80
CA SER A 20 2.12 28.46 23.28
C SER A 20 2.68 29.78 22.74
N ASN A 21 2.13 30.28 21.63
CA ASN A 21 2.60 31.46 20.89
C ASN A 21 1.62 32.65 20.99
N ILE A 22 0.93 32.78 22.12
CA ILE A 22 -0.14 33.79 22.31
C ILE A 22 0.38 35.20 22.02
N GLU A 23 1.52 35.57 22.57
CA GLU A 23 2.05 36.94 22.43
C GLU A 23 2.36 37.29 20.97
N SER A 24 2.97 36.36 20.21
CA SER A 24 3.24 36.55 18.78
C SER A 24 1.97 36.62 17.94
N MET A 25 0.91 35.90 18.32
CA MET A 25 -0.38 36.00 17.64
C MET A 25 -1.06 37.34 17.92
N ILE A 26 -1.01 37.82 19.16
CA ILE A 26 -1.54 39.14 19.53
C ILE A 26 -0.79 40.25 18.81
N GLU A 27 0.54 40.19 18.75
CA GLU A 27 1.38 41.14 18.02
C GLU A 27 1.07 41.16 16.52
N TYR A 28 0.88 39.99 15.90
CA TYR A 28 0.48 39.88 14.49
C TYR A 28 -0.87 40.55 14.20
N TYR A 29 -1.89 40.30 15.02
CA TYR A 29 -3.20 40.94 14.85
C TYR A 29 -3.17 42.43 15.21
N ASP A 30 -2.32 42.86 16.14
CA ASP A 30 -2.10 44.26 16.47
C ASP A 30 -1.51 45.03 15.28
N GLU A 31 -0.48 44.47 14.64
CA GLU A 31 0.17 45.01 13.43
C GLU A 31 -0.83 45.07 12.25
N MET A 32 -1.59 43.99 12.01
CA MET A 32 -2.61 43.97 10.97
C MET A 32 -3.73 45.00 11.15
N ILE A 33 -4.13 45.29 12.40
CA ILE A 33 -5.13 46.33 12.68
C ILE A 33 -4.51 47.72 12.54
N CYS A 34 -3.27 47.91 13.00
CA CYS A 34 -2.51 49.15 12.82
C CYS A 34 -2.34 49.53 11.35
N ASP A 35 -1.89 48.60 10.51
CA ASP A 35 -1.70 48.83 9.06
C ASP A 35 -2.99 49.36 8.40
N ARG A 36 -4.14 48.79 8.79
CA ARG A 36 -5.44 49.19 8.27
C ARG A 36 -5.90 50.56 8.78
N MET A 37 -5.54 50.91 10.02
CA MET A 37 -5.81 52.24 10.57
C MET A 37 -4.91 53.30 9.93
N GLU A 38 -3.66 52.96 9.58
CA GLU A 38 -2.74 53.82 8.84
C GLU A 38 -3.23 54.09 7.40
N ASP A 39 -3.89 53.10 6.79
CA ASP A 39 -4.59 53.24 5.49
C ASP A 39 -5.88 54.09 5.55
N GLY A 40 -6.23 54.64 6.72
CA GLY A 40 -7.33 55.58 6.91
C GLY A 40 -8.68 54.94 7.28
N MET A 41 -8.72 53.66 7.65
CA MET A 41 -9.92 53.06 8.26
C MET A 41 -10.09 53.52 9.72
N SER A 42 -11.33 53.64 10.17
CA SER A 42 -11.61 53.78 11.60
C SER A 42 -11.29 52.47 12.32
N GLU A 43 -10.96 52.57 13.60
CA GLU A 43 -10.57 51.43 14.44
C GLU A 43 -11.62 50.31 14.41
N GLU A 44 -12.90 50.66 14.44
CA GLU A 44 -14.00 49.70 14.42
C GLU A 44 -14.11 48.96 13.09
N ALA A 45 -13.87 49.65 11.97
CA ALA A 45 -13.91 49.06 10.64
C ALA A 45 -12.71 48.14 10.39
N ALA A 46 -11.53 48.50 10.92
CA ALA A 46 -10.34 47.67 10.86
C ALA A 46 -10.54 46.35 11.61
N VAL A 47 -11.15 46.39 12.79
CA VAL A 47 -11.45 45.19 13.58
C VAL A 47 -12.57 44.34 12.96
N GLU A 48 -13.59 44.96 12.36
CA GLU A 48 -14.66 44.22 11.67
C GLU A 48 -14.15 43.51 10.40
N SER A 49 -13.06 43.99 9.81
CA SER A 49 -12.39 43.32 8.68
C SER A 49 -11.54 42.11 9.08
N MET A 50 -11.34 41.87 10.38
CA MET A 50 -10.63 40.68 10.87
C MET A 50 -11.56 39.47 10.88
N ASP A 51 -10.97 38.28 10.76
CA ASP A 51 -11.69 37.03 10.98
C ASP A 51 -12.26 36.95 12.40
N SER A 52 -13.32 36.17 12.57
CA SER A 52 -13.99 36.06 13.86
C SER A 52 -13.07 35.41 14.90
N ILE A 53 -13.10 35.92 16.15
CA ILE A 53 -12.29 35.37 17.25
C ILE A 53 -12.41 33.84 17.38
N PRO A 54 -13.60 33.21 17.27
CA PRO A 54 -13.73 31.75 17.33
C PRO A 54 -13.02 31.01 16.18
N GLU A 55 -12.95 31.61 15.00
CA GLU A 55 -12.35 31.04 13.79
C GLU A 55 -10.82 31.08 13.87
N ILE A 56 -10.27 32.23 14.28
CA ILE A 56 -8.83 32.40 14.56
C ILE A 56 -8.35 31.37 15.61
N VAL A 57 -9.13 31.17 16.68
CA VAL A 57 -8.80 30.21 17.74
C VAL A 57 -8.89 28.77 17.24
N HIS A 58 -9.88 28.45 16.40
CA HIS A 58 -10.04 27.11 15.82
C HIS A 58 -8.87 26.74 14.90
N GLU A 59 -8.43 27.66 14.05
CA GLU A 59 -7.28 27.46 13.16
C GLU A 59 -5.98 27.28 13.96
N ALA A 60 -5.77 28.09 15.00
CA ALA A 60 -4.62 27.96 15.90
C ALA A 60 -4.57 26.61 16.63
N VAL A 61 -5.73 26.04 16.98
CA VAL A 61 -5.84 24.70 17.60
C VAL A 61 -5.55 23.60 16.58
N LEU A 62 -6.00 23.73 15.34
CA LEU A 62 -5.73 22.77 14.27
C LEU A 62 -4.23 22.70 13.95
N ASP A 63 -3.57 23.86 13.87
CA ASP A 63 -2.13 23.94 13.60
C ASP A 63 -1.29 23.34 14.75
N LYS A 64 -1.80 23.41 15.98
CA LYS A 64 -1.27 22.68 17.15
C LYS A 64 -1.38 21.16 17.01
N SER A 65 -2.45 20.66 16.40
CA SER A 65 -2.83 19.24 16.47
C SER A 65 -1.95 18.32 15.61
N VAL A 66 -1.34 18.81 14.54
CA VAL A 66 -0.54 17.92 13.67
C VAL A 66 0.86 17.67 14.23
N PRO A 67 1.63 18.69 14.67
CA PRO A 67 2.98 18.46 15.21
C PRO A 67 2.96 18.00 16.66
N ALA A 68 2.03 18.50 17.50
CA ALA A 68 2.00 18.16 18.93
C ALA A 68 1.50 16.73 19.17
N LEU A 69 0.53 16.22 18.40
CA LEU A 69 0.09 14.83 18.53
C LEU A 69 1.15 13.84 18.06
N VAL A 70 1.93 14.17 17.04
CA VAL A 70 3.07 13.36 16.62
C VAL A 70 4.18 13.41 17.66
N LYS A 71 4.52 14.60 18.17
CA LYS A 71 5.57 14.78 19.18
C LYS A 71 5.20 14.16 20.53
N GLU A 72 3.94 14.22 20.94
CA GLU A 72 3.45 13.58 22.17
C GLU A 72 3.36 12.05 22.00
N ARG A 73 2.92 11.54 20.85
CA ARG A 73 2.90 10.09 20.56
C ARG A 73 4.31 9.51 20.49
N VAL A 74 5.25 10.24 19.88
CA VAL A 74 6.68 9.90 19.87
C VAL A 74 7.27 10.00 21.28
N LYS A 75 6.93 11.02 22.07
CA LYS A 75 7.41 11.18 23.45
C LYS A 75 6.87 10.08 24.37
N LYS A 76 5.58 9.73 24.31
CA LYS A 76 4.98 8.59 25.04
C LYS A 76 5.56 7.26 24.58
N SER A 77 5.77 7.07 23.28
CA SER A 77 6.43 5.86 22.76
C SER A 77 7.87 5.75 23.27
N ARG A 78 8.59 6.87 23.37
CA ARG A 78 9.95 6.93 23.90
C ARG A 78 9.98 6.70 25.42
N GLU A 79 9.07 7.32 26.17
CA GLU A 79 8.98 7.16 27.64
C GLU A 79 8.54 5.74 28.04
N ASN A 80 7.66 5.10 27.25
CA ASN A 80 7.30 3.70 27.42
C ASN A 80 8.44 2.74 27.03
N ALA A 81 9.25 3.09 26.03
CA ALA A 81 10.45 2.36 25.66
C ALA A 81 11.59 2.53 26.70
N GLU A 82 11.61 3.66 27.43
CA GLU A 82 12.59 4.00 28.46
C GLU A 82 12.24 3.41 29.84
N LYS A 83 10.94 3.30 30.19
CA LYS A 83 10.47 2.61 31.41
C LYS A 83 10.64 1.09 31.37
N SER A 84 10.80 0.52 30.18
CA SER A 84 11.19 -0.87 30.01
C SER A 84 12.71 -0.91 29.86
N GLY A 85 13.45 -1.28 30.91
CA GLY A 85 14.91 -1.54 30.81
C GLY A 85 15.28 -2.58 29.74
N TRP A 86 14.28 -3.28 29.19
CA TRP A 86 14.41 -4.18 28.06
C TRP A 86 14.36 -3.46 26.70
N GLY A 87 13.60 -2.36 26.58
CA GLY A 87 13.37 -1.62 25.33
C GLY A 87 14.65 -1.02 24.73
N TRP A 88 15.51 -0.42 25.57
CA TRP A 88 16.86 -0.03 25.18
C TRP A 88 17.60 -1.22 24.57
N LEU A 89 17.69 -2.34 25.29
CA LEU A 89 18.48 -3.50 24.86
C LEU A 89 18.00 -4.03 23.51
N TRP A 90 16.68 -4.08 23.28
CA TRP A 90 16.12 -4.42 21.97
C TRP A 90 16.50 -3.43 20.87
N ILE A 91 16.53 -2.13 21.16
CA ILE A 91 16.93 -1.10 20.19
C ILE A 91 18.42 -1.16 19.86
N THR A 92 19.30 -1.32 20.85
CA THR A 92 20.74 -1.49 20.62
C THR A 92 21.02 -2.80 19.88
N LEU A 93 20.35 -3.88 20.26
CA LEU A 93 20.46 -5.17 19.58
C LEU A 93 19.89 -5.10 18.15
N ALA A 94 18.85 -4.32 17.90
CA ALA A 94 18.31 -4.07 16.57
C ALA A 94 19.29 -3.26 15.70
N ILE A 95 20.03 -2.30 16.28
CA ILE A 95 21.04 -1.50 15.58
C ILE A 95 22.29 -2.34 15.26
N ILE A 96 22.79 -3.12 16.21
CA ILE A 96 23.94 -4.03 16.00
C ILE A 96 23.52 -5.21 15.13
N GLY A 97 22.28 -5.67 15.29
CA GLY A 97 21.67 -6.72 14.51
C GLY A 97 21.31 -6.27 13.10
N PHE A 98 21.10 -4.97 12.85
CA PHE A 98 20.76 -4.33 11.56
C PHE A 98 21.51 -4.91 10.37
N PRO A 99 22.85 -4.96 10.40
CA PRO A 99 23.62 -5.58 9.32
C PRO A 99 23.34 -7.07 9.08
N ILE A 100 22.69 -7.79 10.00
CA ILE A 100 22.43 -9.24 9.93
C ILE A 100 20.95 -9.54 9.61
N TRP A 101 19.99 -9.03 10.39
CA TRP A 101 18.57 -9.30 10.13
C TRP A 101 17.98 -8.56 8.93
N LEU A 102 18.50 -7.38 8.56
CA LEU A 102 18.04 -6.66 7.37
C LEU A 102 18.31 -7.46 6.09
N PRO A 103 19.55 -7.91 5.78
CA PRO A 103 19.77 -8.74 4.62
C PRO A 103 19.03 -10.08 4.73
N LEU A 104 18.85 -10.63 5.94
CA LEU A 104 18.10 -11.88 6.11
C LEU A 104 16.62 -11.73 5.71
N ILE A 105 15.95 -10.66 6.14
CA ILE A 105 14.57 -10.35 5.74
C ILE A 105 14.53 -10.10 4.23
N LEU A 106 15.48 -9.34 3.69
CA LEU A 106 15.57 -9.09 2.26
C LEU A 106 15.70 -10.40 1.46
N THR A 107 16.59 -11.30 1.88
CA THR A 107 16.75 -12.63 1.30
C THR A 107 15.46 -13.45 1.40
N ALA A 108 14.77 -13.41 2.54
CA ALA A 108 13.50 -14.10 2.73
C ALA A 108 12.41 -13.57 1.77
N VAL A 109 12.33 -12.25 1.56
CA VAL A 109 11.40 -11.63 0.60
C VAL A 109 11.74 -12.04 -0.83
N ILE A 110 13.03 -12.00 -1.21
CA ILE A 110 13.49 -12.42 -2.54
C ILE A 110 13.19 -13.90 -2.78
N LEU A 111 13.42 -14.77 -1.78
CA LEU A 111 13.09 -16.19 -1.85
C LEU A 111 11.59 -16.41 -2.05
N ALA A 112 10.75 -15.75 -1.24
CA ALA A 112 9.30 -15.85 -1.38
C ALA A 112 8.83 -15.41 -2.77
N PHE A 113 9.38 -14.32 -3.30
CA PHE A 113 9.11 -13.83 -4.64
C PHE A 113 9.60 -14.80 -5.74
N THR A 114 10.77 -15.41 -5.54
CA THR A 114 11.31 -16.42 -6.44
C THR A 114 10.42 -17.65 -6.50
N PHE A 115 10.00 -18.18 -5.35
CA PHE A 115 9.06 -19.32 -5.30
C PHE A 115 7.75 -18.98 -5.98
N PHE A 116 7.24 -17.76 -5.82
CA PHE A 116 6.04 -17.30 -6.51
C PHE A 116 6.22 -17.33 -8.03
N ILE A 117 7.32 -16.79 -8.56
CA ILE A 117 7.61 -16.83 -10.01
C ILE A 117 7.76 -18.27 -10.48
N VAL A 118 8.56 -19.10 -9.80
CA VAL A 118 8.80 -20.49 -10.18
C VAL A 118 7.50 -21.27 -10.23
N PHE A 119 6.61 -21.09 -9.25
CA PHE A 119 5.29 -21.70 -9.25
C PHE A 119 4.50 -21.36 -10.52
N TRP A 120 4.44 -20.09 -10.89
CA TRP A 120 3.72 -19.65 -12.11
C TRP A 120 4.39 -20.09 -13.40
N VAL A 121 5.73 -20.15 -13.44
CA VAL A 121 6.49 -20.68 -14.59
C VAL A 121 6.22 -22.18 -14.77
N LEU A 122 6.14 -22.95 -13.69
CA LEU A 122 5.78 -24.38 -13.75
C LEU A 122 4.36 -24.57 -14.29
N VAL A 123 3.41 -23.75 -13.83
CA VAL A 123 2.04 -23.74 -14.36
C VAL A 123 2.06 -23.42 -15.86
N ALA A 124 2.75 -22.36 -16.28
CA ALA A 124 2.85 -21.98 -17.70
C ALA A 124 3.48 -23.08 -18.55
N THR A 125 4.56 -23.70 -18.07
CA THR A 125 5.23 -24.82 -18.75
C THR A 125 4.28 -25.99 -18.96
N LEU A 126 3.46 -26.31 -17.95
CA LEU A 126 2.46 -27.37 -18.06
C LEU A 126 1.44 -27.06 -19.17
N PHE A 127 0.98 -25.81 -19.29
CA PHE A 127 0.09 -25.40 -20.39
C PHE A 127 0.77 -25.51 -21.76
N ILE A 128 2.04 -25.10 -21.88
CA ILE A 128 2.80 -25.20 -23.13
C ILE A 128 2.92 -26.68 -23.56
N ILE A 129 3.22 -27.58 -22.63
CA ILE A 129 3.28 -29.02 -22.90
C ILE A 129 1.93 -29.56 -23.36
N LEU A 130 0.83 -29.18 -22.69
CA LEU A 130 -0.52 -29.60 -23.08
C LEU A 130 -0.90 -29.12 -24.48
N LEU A 131 -0.55 -27.88 -24.83
CA LEU A 131 -0.75 -27.33 -26.15
C LEU A 131 0.11 -28.05 -27.19
N ALA A 132 1.38 -28.34 -26.87
CA ALA A 132 2.27 -29.11 -27.75
C ALA A 132 1.71 -30.50 -28.04
N PHE A 133 1.16 -31.20 -27.04
CA PHE A 133 0.46 -32.47 -27.23
C PHE A 133 -0.79 -32.32 -28.10
N GLY A 134 -1.57 -31.25 -27.92
CA GLY A 134 -2.75 -30.98 -28.74
C GLY A 134 -2.37 -30.76 -30.22
N ILE A 135 -1.37 -29.92 -30.47
CA ILE A 135 -0.86 -29.62 -31.81
C ILE A 135 -0.24 -30.88 -32.44
N SER A 136 0.58 -31.62 -31.68
CA SER A 136 1.18 -32.88 -32.15
C SER A 136 0.11 -33.90 -32.49
N GLY A 137 -0.95 -34.00 -31.69
CA GLY A 137 -2.07 -34.90 -31.96
C GLY A 137 -2.80 -34.55 -33.26
N ILE A 138 -3.05 -33.27 -33.51
CA ILE A 138 -3.64 -32.78 -34.77
C ILE A 138 -2.68 -33.06 -35.94
N ALA A 139 -1.38 -32.82 -35.78
CA ALA A 139 -0.38 -33.09 -36.80
C ALA A 139 -0.35 -34.59 -37.19
N CYS A 140 -0.46 -35.50 -36.21
CA CYS A 140 -0.58 -36.95 -36.46
C CYS A 140 -1.84 -37.32 -37.26
N LEU A 141 -2.95 -36.59 -37.07
CA LEU A 141 -4.16 -36.81 -37.88
C LEU A 141 -4.00 -36.28 -39.30
N ILE A 142 -3.30 -35.15 -39.49
CA ILE A 142 -3.00 -34.63 -40.83
C ILE A 142 -2.04 -35.55 -41.58
N SER A 143 -1.09 -36.18 -40.88
CA SER A 143 -0.09 -37.07 -41.48
C SER A 143 -0.65 -38.39 -42.00
N ILE A 144 -1.93 -38.70 -41.79
CA ILE A 144 -2.57 -39.97 -42.25
C ILE A 144 -2.46 -40.11 -43.78
N VAL A 145 -2.77 -39.07 -44.54
CA VAL A 145 -2.78 -39.12 -46.02
C VAL A 145 -1.36 -39.36 -46.58
N PRO A 146 -0.33 -38.59 -46.17
CA PRO A 146 1.06 -38.92 -46.52
C PRO A 146 1.50 -40.31 -46.04
N ALA A 147 1.10 -40.72 -44.83
CA ALA A 147 1.49 -42.02 -44.28
C ALA A 147 0.98 -43.18 -45.15
N LEU A 148 -0.27 -43.12 -45.60
CA LEU A 148 -0.87 -44.12 -46.50
C LEU A 148 -0.13 -44.20 -47.85
N ILE A 149 0.33 -43.07 -48.39
CA ILE A 149 0.99 -43.00 -49.70
C ILE A 149 2.43 -43.52 -49.64
N TYR A 150 3.19 -43.15 -48.60
CA TYR A 150 4.65 -43.37 -48.57
C TYR A 150 5.12 -44.48 -47.62
N SER A 151 4.33 -44.84 -46.60
CA SER A 151 4.75 -45.77 -45.53
C SER A 151 3.81 -46.94 -45.28
N GLY A 152 2.61 -46.91 -45.89
CA GLY A 152 1.65 -48.00 -45.89
C GLY A 152 0.56 -47.88 -44.82
N ILE A 153 -0.32 -48.88 -44.81
CA ILE A 153 -1.51 -48.91 -43.94
C ILE A 153 -1.18 -48.97 -42.43
N PRO A 154 -0.16 -49.75 -41.97
CA PRO A 154 0.12 -49.86 -40.54
C PRO A 154 0.52 -48.53 -39.87
N THR A 155 1.36 -47.72 -40.54
CA THR A 155 1.80 -46.42 -40.00
C THR A 155 0.67 -45.40 -39.98
N ALA A 156 -0.26 -45.44 -40.94
CA ALA A 156 -1.45 -44.62 -40.95
C ALA A 156 -2.38 -44.92 -39.77
N ILE A 157 -2.65 -46.20 -39.49
CA ILE A 157 -3.46 -46.63 -38.35
C ILE A 157 -2.79 -46.23 -37.03
N ALA A 158 -1.47 -46.43 -36.92
CA ALA A 158 -0.72 -46.00 -35.74
C ALA A 158 -0.80 -44.48 -35.52
N SER A 159 -0.74 -43.69 -36.60
CA SER A 159 -0.85 -42.22 -36.55
C SER A 159 -2.24 -41.77 -36.08
N VAL A 160 -3.31 -42.45 -36.49
CA VAL A 160 -4.68 -42.20 -35.98
C VAL A 160 -4.74 -42.45 -34.47
N GLY A 161 -4.24 -43.60 -34.03
CA GLY A 161 -4.24 -43.97 -32.61
C GLY A 161 -3.44 -42.98 -31.76
N ALA A 162 -2.23 -42.62 -32.20
CA ALA A 162 -1.39 -41.64 -31.54
C ALA A 162 -2.04 -40.25 -31.52
N GLY A 163 -2.62 -39.80 -32.65
CA GLY A 163 -3.29 -38.51 -32.76
C GLY A 163 -4.49 -38.40 -31.81
N LEU A 164 -5.37 -39.40 -31.80
CA LEU A 164 -6.51 -39.45 -30.89
C LEU A 164 -6.10 -39.53 -29.42
N ALA A 165 -5.07 -40.31 -29.10
CA ALA A 165 -4.56 -40.41 -27.73
C ALA A 165 -4.02 -39.06 -27.23
N LEU A 166 -3.22 -38.36 -28.05
CA LEU A 166 -2.64 -37.06 -27.70
C LEU A 166 -3.71 -35.97 -27.57
N VAL A 167 -4.63 -35.85 -28.53
CA VAL A 167 -5.74 -34.88 -28.45
C VAL A 167 -6.66 -35.19 -27.27
N GLY A 168 -6.99 -36.47 -27.06
CA GLY A 168 -7.80 -36.93 -25.95
C GLY A 168 -7.17 -36.60 -24.59
N LEU A 169 -5.86 -36.83 -24.45
CA LEU A 169 -5.12 -36.49 -23.24
C LEU A 169 -5.11 -34.98 -22.97
N THR A 170 -4.89 -34.16 -24.00
CA THR A 170 -4.93 -32.69 -23.87
C THR A 170 -6.29 -32.22 -23.36
N VAL A 171 -7.40 -32.70 -23.94
CA VAL A 171 -8.76 -32.32 -23.52
C VAL A 171 -9.06 -32.79 -22.11
N LEU A 172 -8.65 -34.01 -21.74
CA LEU A 172 -8.88 -34.60 -20.43
C LEU A 172 -8.17 -33.82 -19.31
N ILE A 173 -6.92 -33.39 -19.55
CA ILE A 173 -6.11 -32.67 -18.56
C ILE A 173 -6.43 -31.16 -18.55
N TRP A 174 -6.97 -30.59 -19.63
CA TRP A 174 -7.25 -29.16 -19.72
C TRP A 174 -8.17 -28.64 -18.60
N LYS A 175 -9.32 -29.28 -18.39
CA LYS A 175 -10.30 -28.87 -17.38
C LYS A 175 -9.75 -28.89 -15.94
N PRO A 176 -9.13 -29.98 -15.45
CA PRO A 176 -8.57 -30.00 -14.10
C PRO A 176 -7.44 -28.98 -13.93
N CYS A 177 -6.59 -28.76 -14.94
CA CYS A 177 -5.55 -27.75 -14.88
C CYS A 177 -6.12 -26.32 -14.76
N VAL A 178 -7.14 -25.97 -15.54
CA VAL A 178 -7.80 -24.66 -15.42
C VAL A 178 -8.47 -24.49 -14.06
N ALA A 179 -9.10 -25.55 -13.52
CA ALA A 179 -9.69 -25.52 -12.18
C ALA A 179 -8.62 -25.31 -11.09
N PHE A 180 -7.47 -25.99 -11.21
CA PHE A 180 -6.34 -25.82 -10.31
C PHE A 180 -5.80 -24.38 -10.32
N VAL A 181 -5.62 -23.78 -11.50
CA VAL A 181 -5.16 -22.38 -11.63
C VAL A 181 -6.15 -21.40 -11.00
N LYS A 182 -7.46 -21.58 -11.23
CA LYS A 182 -8.48 -20.74 -10.60
C LYS A 182 -8.48 -20.88 -9.08
N GLY A 183 -8.33 -22.11 -8.57
CA GLY A 183 -8.22 -22.38 -7.13
C GLY A 183 -6.98 -21.73 -6.52
N ALA A 184 -5.81 -21.94 -7.13
CA ALA A 184 -4.56 -21.32 -6.69
C ALA A 184 -4.65 -19.78 -6.70
N GLY A 185 -5.13 -19.19 -7.80
CA GLY A 185 -5.33 -17.74 -7.92
C GLY A 185 -6.31 -17.18 -6.88
N GLY A 186 -7.39 -17.92 -6.58
CA GLY A 186 -8.34 -17.55 -5.52
C GLY A 186 -7.70 -17.50 -4.14
N LEU A 187 -6.94 -18.54 -3.77
CA LEU A 187 -6.20 -18.59 -2.50
C LEU A 187 -5.21 -17.42 -2.38
N PHE A 188 -4.45 -17.12 -3.45
CA PHE A 188 -3.56 -15.96 -3.46
C PHE A 188 -4.32 -14.64 -3.29
N GLY A 189 -5.47 -14.49 -3.95
CA GLY A 189 -6.35 -13.33 -3.80
C GLY A 189 -6.84 -13.15 -2.36
N GLU A 190 -7.24 -14.24 -1.70
CA GLU A 190 -7.67 -14.23 -0.29
C GLU A 190 -6.54 -13.88 0.67
N ILE A 191 -5.32 -14.38 0.43
CA ILE A 191 -4.13 -14.05 1.22
C ILE A 191 -3.84 -12.55 1.12
N ILE A 192 -3.81 -12.00 -0.09
CA ILE A 192 -3.57 -10.57 -0.32
C ILE A 192 -4.67 -9.73 0.33
N ALA A 193 -5.94 -10.11 0.16
CA ALA A 193 -7.07 -9.42 0.77
C ALA A 193 -7.00 -9.47 2.31
N SER A 194 -6.52 -10.57 2.89
CA SER A 194 -6.37 -10.72 4.33
C SER A 194 -5.21 -9.89 4.88
N ILE A 195 -4.09 -9.80 4.15
CA ILE A 195 -2.98 -8.90 4.48
C ILE A 195 -3.47 -7.44 4.43
N LYS A 196 -4.16 -7.05 3.36
CA LYS A 196 -4.72 -5.70 3.20
C LYS A 196 -5.66 -5.34 4.35
N ARG A 197 -6.57 -6.24 4.74
CA ARG A 197 -7.48 -6.04 5.88
C ARG A 197 -6.76 -5.87 7.22
N ARG A 198 -5.61 -6.53 7.43
CA ARG A 198 -4.83 -6.36 8.67
C ARG A 198 -3.99 -5.09 8.72
N ILE A 199 -3.62 -4.53 7.56
CA ILE A 199 -2.79 -3.32 7.48
C ILE A 199 -3.66 -2.05 7.48
N PHE A 200 -4.84 -2.10 6.86
CA PHE A 200 -5.72 -0.93 6.68
C PHE A 200 -7.03 -1.00 7.47
N GLY A 201 -7.26 -2.08 8.23
CA GLY A 201 -8.44 -2.28 9.07
C GLY A 201 -8.13 -2.13 10.55
#